data_AF-A0A9W7BEI1-F1
#
_entry.id   AF-A0A9W7BEI1-F1
#
_cell.length_a   1.000
_cell.length_b   1.000
_cell.length_c   1.000
_cell.angle_alpha   90.00
_cell.angle_beta   90.00
_cell.angle_gamma   90.00
#
_symmetry.space_group_name_H-M   'P 1'
#
loop_
_entity.id
_entity.type
_entity.pdbx_description
1 polymer ?
#
loop_
_entity_poly.entity_id
_entity_poly.type
_entity_poly.pdbx_seq_one_letter_code
_entity_poly.pdbx_strand_id
1 'polypeptide(L)'
;MAEVEASSSAASLLASFGFSDSMVDDAPPPPPPASLTAVTQYLSTIEDYEAWKSKDLKALRQQVGRLSAFIDRDKFQGMSEQDYSKMVYERKSEKVLRQKQKAANLKHIETTKLRSGRIQALNNLISNADDGSNQLQYLVPDGVGSSDRPGSVPLLTSPSSSPPVNLTKPRSCYTCKARFTTLHHFYDQLCPPCASLNYSKRFQTVDMSGKVCIVTGGRVKIGYRCVLKLLRSNATVIVTTRFPKSAENNYKSDPDYPKWISSNRLHVFGLDLRDLVEVERFCSFVISEFKKVDVLVNNACQTVRRGAKYYENKVEEEMESTPGEGVKLFQVFEDKREKLEGSNVATIESESDGFDVTGSLSRADDMKNCNVSRSAKMSLLPLTPSDTTRDEMPTGLTDVNGQQLDLSKTNSWLLKLGEVQTPEIVECMFINVVSPFILNGRLLPYMGRNSFIINVSAMEGKFYRFKTENHPHTNMAKAALNMMTRTSAQSLSERGIFMNSVDTGWINDENPREKAAKTRENNNFQTPIDEIDAAARILDTVMVGVKEGWGVKEGVEGIQGKFLKDYVESEW
;
A
#
# COMPACT_ATOMS: atom_id res chain seq x y z
N MET A 1 -13.07 -39.55 -19.77
CA MET A 1 -11.93 -40.27 -19.17
C MET A 1 -11.65 -39.70 -17.78
N ALA A 2 -12.56 -39.90 -16.83
CA ALA A 2 -12.41 -39.46 -15.44
C ALA A 2 -13.16 -40.43 -14.51
N GLU A 3 -12.89 -41.73 -14.66
CA GLU A 3 -13.53 -42.79 -13.85
C GLU A 3 -12.55 -43.89 -13.41
N VAL A 4 -11.23 -43.68 -13.48
CA VAL A 4 -10.25 -44.74 -13.19
C VAL A 4 -9.30 -44.43 -12.02
N GLU A 5 -9.35 -43.27 -11.38
CA GLU A 5 -8.37 -42.93 -10.30
C GLU A 5 -8.89 -43.05 -8.85
N ALA A 6 -10.10 -43.56 -8.62
CA ALA A 6 -10.61 -43.75 -7.25
C ALA A 6 -10.25 -45.11 -6.62
N SER A 7 -9.78 -46.10 -7.40
CA SER A 7 -9.55 -47.46 -6.90
C SER A 7 -8.16 -47.69 -6.27
N SER A 8 -7.18 -46.82 -6.53
CA SER A 8 -5.80 -47.03 -6.05
C SER A 8 -5.57 -46.54 -4.60
N SER A 9 -6.42 -45.67 -4.06
CA SER A 9 -6.22 -45.12 -2.70
C SER A 9 -6.81 -45.99 -1.58
N ALA A 10 -7.82 -46.82 -1.88
CA ALA A 10 -8.41 -47.74 -0.91
C ALA A 10 -7.47 -48.91 -0.56
N ALA A 11 -6.72 -49.40 -1.56
CA ALA A 11 -5.76 -50.50 -1.38
C ALA A 11 -4.56 -50.11 -0.50
N SER A 12 -4.08 -48.86 -0.58
CA SER A 12 -2.95 -48.41 0.24
C SER A 12 -3.34 -48.13 1.70
N LEU A 13 -4.60 -47.78 1.95
CA LEU A 13 -5.15 -47.61 3.30
C LEU A 13 -5.26 -48.94 4.06
N LEU A 14 -5.66 -50.02 3.38
CA LEU A 14 -5.78 -51.36 3.98
C LEU A 14 -4.43 -51.98 4.36
N ALA A 15 -3.38 -51.72 3.58
CA ALA A 15 -2.02 -52.17 3.88
C ALA A 15 -1.43 -51.55 5.17
N SER A 16 -1.88 -50.36 5.57
CA SER A 16 -1.39 -49.68 6.78
C SER A 16 -1.92 -50.25 8.10
N PHE A 17 -2.94 -51.11 8.05
CA PHE A 17 -3.55 -51.77 9.23
C PHE A 17 -3.10 -53.23 9.42
N GLY A 18 -2.14 -53.73 8.63
CA GLY A 18 -1.52 -55.04 8.85
C GLY A 18 -2.37 -56.25 8.49
N PHE A 19 -3.38 -56.10 7.64
CA PHE A 19 -4.16 -57.23 7.12
C PHE A 19 -3.47 -57.81 5.87
N SER A 20 -3.18 -59.12 5.87
CA SER A 20 -2.72 -59.85 4.68
C SER A 20 -3.91 -60.18 3.77
N ASP A 21 -3.67 -60.21 2.45
CA ASP A 21 -4.66 -60.49 1.38
C ASP A 21 -5.39 -61.85 1.48
N SER A 22 -5.09 -62.68 2.48
CA SER A 22 -5.61 -64.05 2.61
C SER A 22 -6.84 -64.19 3.53
N MET A 23 -7.57 -63.11 3.83
CA MET A 23 -8.78 -63.18 4.70
C MET A 23 -10.06 -62.59 4.08
N VAL A 24 -10.11 -62.39 2.76
CA VAL A 24 -11.28 -61.78 2.08
C VAL A 24 -12.22 -62.82 1.41
N ASP A 25 -11.84 -64.10 1.33
CA ASP A 25 -12.54 -65.05 0.43
C ASP A 25 -13.66 -65.92 1.04
N ASP A 26 -14.10 -65.71 2.28
CA ASP A 26 -15.19 -66.51 2.90
C ASP A 26 -16.47 -65.71 3.22
N ALA A 27 -16.64 -64.51 2.63
CA ALA A 27 -17.90 -63.78 2.76
C ALA A 27 -18.96 -64.33 1.78
N PRO A 28 -20.13 -64.82 2.25
CA PRO A 28 -21.17 -65.30 1.35
C PRO A 28 -21.64 -64.16 0.41
N PRO A 29 -21.96 -64.46 -0.87
CA PRO A 29 -22.42 -63.45 -1.81
C PRO A 29 -23.70 -62.76 -1.31
N PRO A 30 -23.89 -61.45 -1.58
CA PRO A 30 -25.09 -60.75 -1.13
C PRO A 30 -26.35 -61.40 -1.73
N PRO A 31 -27.44 -61.53 -0.95
CA PRO A 31 -28.66 -62.14 -1.44
C PRO A 31 -29.25 -61.33 -2.62
N PRO A 32 -29.98 -61.98 -3.54
CA PRO A 32 -30.53 -61.31 -4.71
C PRO A 32 -31.53 -60.20 -4.31
N PRO A 33 -31.63 -59.09 -5.08
CA PRO A 33 -32.42 -57.91 -4.71
C PRO A 33 -33.89 -58.19 -4.38
N ALA A 34 -34.50 -59.18 -5.03
CA ALA A 34 -35.89 -59.59 -4.80
C ALA A 34 -36.14 -60.10 -3.37
N SER A 35 -35.14 -60.74 -2.74
CA SER A 35 -35.21 -61.25 -1.37
C SER A 35 -35.14 -60.13 -0.34
N LEU A 36 -34.34 -59.10 -0.60
CA LEU A 36 -34.26 -57.90 0.25
C LEU A 36 -35.56 -57.10 0.20
N THR A 37 -36.12 -56.87 -0.99
CA THR A 37 -37.38 -56.14 -1.15
C THR A 37 -38.54 -56.81 -0.39
N ALA A 38 -38.66 -58.14 -0.45
CA ALA A 38 -39.68 -58.88 0.28
C ALA A 38 -39.52 -58.74 1.81
N VAL A 39 -38.29 -58.79 2.31
CA VAL A 39 -37.99 -58.59 3.74
C VAL A 39 -38.33 -57.17 4.18
N THR A 40 -37.96 -56.15 3.39
CA THR A 40 -38.26 -54.74 3.71
C THR A 40 -39.76 -54.47 3.68
N GLN A 41 -40.49 -55.06 2.73
CA GLN A 41 -41.94 -54.92 2.62
C GLN A 41 -42.66 -55.61 3.79
N TYR A 42 -42.20 -56.77 4.22
CA TYR A 42 -42.74 -57.44 5.42
C TYR A 42 -42.40 -56.70 6.72
N LEU A 43 -41.19 -56.14 6.85
CA LEU A 43 -40.84 -55.27 7.98
C LEU A 43 -41.73 -54.02 8.05
N SER A 44 -42.18 -53.49 6.90
CA SER A 44 -43.08 -52.34 6.84
C SER A 44 -44.52 -52.64 7.28
N THR A 45 -44.93 -53.91 7.35
CA THR A 45 -46.26 -54.31 7.85
C THR A 45 -46.29 -54.53 9.38
N ILE A 46 -45.16 -54.34 10.07
CA ILE A 46 -45.09 -54.44 11.53
C ILE A 46 -45.45 -53.06 12.10
N GLU A 47 -46.69 -52.93 12.57
CA GLU A 47 -47.25 -51.62 12.97
C GLU A 47 -46.99 -51.28 14.45
N ASP A 48 -46.73 -52.27 15.31
CA ASP A 48 -46.51 -52.04 16.74
C ASP A 48 -45.34 -52.84 17.35
N TYR A 49 -44.97 -52.43 18.57
CA TYR A 49 -43.83 -52.99 19.30
C TYR A 49 -44.04 -54.44 19.77
N GLU A 50 -45.29 -54.86 19.97
CA GLU A 50 -45.60 -56.22 20.44
C GLU A 50 -45.53 -57.23 19.30
N ALA A 51 -46.00 -56.86 18.11
CA ALA A 51 -45.82 -57.61 16.87
C ALA A 51 -44.33 -57.81 16.56
N TRP A 52 -43.50 -56.78 16.76
CA TRP A 52 -42.04 -56.89 16.65
C TRP A 52 -41.44 -57.88 17.65
N LYS A 53 -42.00 -58.00 18.86
CA LYS A 53 -41.52 -58.91 19.93
C LYS A 53 -41.95 -60.36 19.79
N SER A 54 -42.82 -60.68 18.84
CA SER A 54 -43.31 -62.03 18.56
C SER A 54 -42.18 -63.08 18.48
N LYS A 55 -42.49 -64.34 18.81
CA LYS A 55 -41.47 -65.42 18.80
C LYS A 55 -40.95 -65.70 17.39
N ASP A 56 -41.80 -65.52 16.39
CA ASP A 56 -41.50 -65.81 14.99
C ASP A 56 -40.43 -64.88 14.40
N LEU A 57 -40.34 -63.65 14.91
CA LEU A 57 -39.34 -62.67 14.48
C LEU A 57 -38.03 -62.72 15.28
N LYS A 58 -37.89 -63.64 16.24
CA LYS A 58 -36.72 -63.70 17.14
C LYS A 58 -35.38 -63.79 16.38
N ALA A 59 -35.32 -64.62 15.34
CA ALA A 59 -34.11 -64.79 14.52
C ALA A 59 -33.76 -63.50 13.76
N LEU A 60 -34.76 -62.83 13.18
CA LEU A 60 -34.59 -61.55 12.49
C LEU A 60 -34.13 -60.45 13.45
N ARG A 61 -34.73 -60.33 14.64
CA ARG A 61 -34.30 -59.38 15.68
C ARG A 61 -32.83 -59.55 16.07
N GLN A 62 -32.34 -60.78 16.16
CA GLN A 62 -30.93 -61.05 16.48
C GLN A 62 -29.99 -60.58 15.37
N GLN A 63 -30.35 -60.77 14.09
CA GLN A 63 -29.54 -60.30 12.97
C GLN A 63 -29.59 -58.78 12.82
N VAL A 64 -30.78 -58.17 12.97
CA VAL A 64 -30.96 -56.71 13.00
C VAL A 64 -30.19 -56.10 14.17
N GLY A 65 -30.15 -56.75 15.34
CA GLY A 65 -29.34 -56.30 16.48
C GLY A 65 -27.84 -56.29 16.19
N ARG A 66 -27.31 -57.27 15.45
CA ARG A 66 -25.90 -57.30 15.00
C ARG A 66 -25.59 -56.20 13.99
N LEU A 67 -26.49 -56.00 13.02
CA LEU A 67 -26.41 -54.89 12.06
C LEU A 67 -26.51 -53.53 12.76
N SER A 68 -27.41 -53.37 13.73
CA SER A 68 -27.53 -52.16 14.56
C SER A 68 -26.22 -51.89 15.29
N ALA A 69 -25.60 -52.88 15.92
CA ALA A 69 -24.32 -52.70 16.60
C ALA A 69 -23.20 -52.25 15.65
N PHE A 70 -23.21 -52.70 14.39
CA PHE A 70 -22.27 -52.23 13.36
C PHE A 70 -22.58 -50.80 12.89
N ILE A 71 -23.86 -50.49 12.64
CA ILE A 71 -24.32 -49.14 12.26
C ILE A 71 -24.05 -48.14 13.38
N ASP A 72 -24.29 -48.51 14.64
CA ASP A 72 -24.03 -47.67 15.81
C ASP A 72 -22.52 -47.45 15.98
N ARG A 73 -21.68 -48.47 15.74
CA ARG A 73 -20.22 -48.32 15.76
C ARG A 73 -19.73 -47.34 14.69
N ASP A 74 -20.29 -47.37 13.48
CA ASP A 74 -19.95 -46.43 12.42
C ASP A 74 -20.48 -45.01 12.73
N LYS A 75 -21.76 -44.90 13.10
CA LYS A 75 -22.46 -43.66 13.44
C LYS A 75 -21.81 -42.91 14.62
N PHE A 76 -21.35 -43.63 15.64
CA PHE A 76 -20.75 -43.07 16.85
C PHE A 76 -19.22 -43.18 16.86
N GLN A 77 -18.59 -43.54 15.74
CA GLN A 77 -17.12 -43.66 15.60
C GLN A 77 -16.49 -44.58 16.65
N GLY A 78 -17.17 -45.67 17.01
CA GLY A 78 -16.74 -46.63 18.02
C GLY A 78 -16.95 -46.20 19.48
N MET A 79 -17.60 -45.07 19.72
CA MET A 79 -17.95 -44.58 21.07
C MET A 79 -19.37 -45.00 21.46
N SER A 80 -19.72 -44.88 22.75
CA SER A 80 -21.11 -44.95 23.17
C SER A 80 -21.90 -43.75 22.62
N GLU A 81 -23.22 -43.88 22.44
CA GLU A 81 -24.08 -42.77 22.01
C GLU A 81 -23.95 -41.54 22.93
N GLN A 82 -23.80 -41.79 24.23
CA GLN A 82 -23.61 -40.74 25.24
C GLN A 82 -22.27 -40.02 25.05
N ASP A 83 -21.18 -40.77 24.87
CA ASP A 83 -19.85 -40.21 24.66
C ASP A 83 -19.74 -39.46 23.33
N TYR A 84 -20.33 -39.99 22.25
CA TYR A 84 -20.38 -39.31 20.96
C TYR A 84 -21.19 -38.01 21.06
N SER A 85 -22.37 -38.05 21.69
CA SER A 85 -23.21 -36.87 21.89
C SER A 85 -22.50 -35.81 22.73
N LYS A 86 -21.78 -36.23 23.79
CA LYS A 86 -20.93 -35.37 24.61
C LYS A 86 -19.80 -34.74 23.79
N MET A 87 -19.05 -35.53 23.02
CA MET A 87 -17.99 -35.03 22.13
C MET A 87 -18.54 -34.02 21.11
N VAL A 88 -19.68 -34.31 20.49
CA VAL A 88 -20.34 -33.40 19.53
C VAL A 88 -20.76 -32.10 20.23
N TYR A 89 -21.33 -32.19 21.43
CA TYR A 89 -21.69 -31.03 22.24
C TYR A 89 -20.46 -30.21 22.62
N GLU A 90 -19.40 -30.84 23.12
CA GLU A 90 -18.13 -30.19 23.47
C GLU A 90 -17.53 -29.47 22.25
N ARG A 91 -17.42 -30.14 21.10
CA ARG A 91 -16.96 -29.53 19.84
C ARG A 91 -17.82 -28.34 19.41
N LYS A 92 -19.16 -28.42 19.55
CA LYS A 92 -20.06 -27.29 19.27
C LYS A 92 -19.83 -26.14 20.26
N SER A 93 -19.71 -26.43 21.55
CA SER A 93 -19.48 -25.45 22.61
C SER A 93 -18.14 -24.73 22.43
N GLU A 94 -17.06 -25.45 22.10
CA GLU A 94 -15.75 -24.88 21.78
C GLU A 94 -15.82 -23.98 20.55
N LYS A 95 -16.54 -24.38 19.50
CA LYS A 95 -16.74 -23.54 18.31
C LYS A 95 -17.44 -22.23 18.66
N VAL A 96 -18.50 -22.28 19.46
CA VAL A 96 -19.22 -21.09 19.93
C VAL A 96 -18.32 -20.19 20.77
N LEU A 97 -17.54 -20.77 21.70
CA LEU A 97 -16.59 -20.00 22.52
C LEU A 97 -15.51 -19.33 21.66
N ARG A 98 -14.93 -20.06 20.70
CA ARG A 98 -13.94 -19.52 19.75
C ARG A 98 -14.51 -18.38 18.92
N GLN A 99 -15.77 -18.47 18.49
CA GLN A 99 -16.46 -17.40 17.75
C GLN A 99 -16.67 -16.17 18.63
N LYS A 100 -17.15 -16.35 19.87
CA LYS A 100 -17.30 -15.26 20.85
C LYS A 100 -15.98 -14.55 21.13
N GLN A 101 -14.89 -15.30 21.34
CA GLN A 101 -13.54 -14.76 21.53
C GLN A 101 -13.04 -14.00 20.29
N LYS A 102 -13.29 -14.53 19.08
CA LYS A 102 -12.94 -13.85 17.84
C LYS A 102 -13.68 -12.51 17.73
N ALA A 103 -14.99 -12.49 17.99
CA ALA A 103 -15.79 -11.27 17.96
C ALA A 103 -15.33 -10.23 19.00
N ALA A 104 -15.01 -10.66 20.23
CA ALA A 104 -14.48 -9.78 21.27
C ALA A 104 -13.12 -9.16 20.87
N ASN A 105 -12.20 -9.97 20.34
CA ASN A 105 -10.92 -9.46 19.84
C ASN A 105 -11.11 -8.46 18.69
N LEU A 106 -12.04 -8.71 17.76
CA LEU A 106 -12.34 -7.79 16.66
C LEU A 106 -12.82 -6.44 17.18
N LYS A 107 -13.74 -6.43 18.16
CA LYS A 107 -14.21 -5.22 18.81
C LYS A 107 -13.05 -4.42 19.43
N HIS A 108 -12.13 -5.09 20.11
CA HIS A 108 -10.93 -4.43 20.67
C HIS A 108 -10.01 -3.85 19.60
N ILE A 109 -9.79 -4.57 18.49
CA ILE A 109 -8.98 -4.08 17.37
C ILE A 109 -9.60 -2.81 16.75
N GLU A 110 -10.91 -2.82 16.53
CA GLU A 110 -11.66 -1.71 15.96
C GLU A 110 -11.62 -0.45 16.83
N THR A 111 -11.42 -0.57 18.14
CA THR A 111 -11.31 0.57 19.06
C THR A 111 -9.95 1.28 19.05
N THR A 112 -8.94 0.74 18.37
CA THR A 112 -7.63 1.42 18.28
C THR A 112 -7.75 2.70 17.45
N LYS A 113 -7.08 3.78 17.89
CA LYS A 113 -7.28 5.14 17.33
C LYS A 113 -7.08 5.22 15.82
N LEU A 114 -6.03 4.59 15.28
CA LEU A 114 -5.76 4.63 13.84
C LEU A 114 -6.89 3.97 13.05
N ARG A 115 -7.32 2.78 13.50
CA ARG A 115 -8.35 2.00 12.83
C ARG A 115 -9.72 2.67 12.92
N SER A 116 -10.13 3.05 14.12
CA SER A 116 -11.42 3.70 14.37
C SER A 116 -11.56 4.99 13.58
N GLY A 117 -10.49 5.80 13.56
CA GLY A 117 -10.47 7.08 12.86
C GLY A 117 -10.58 6.93 11.33
N ARG A 118 -9.93 5.94 10.74
CA ARG A 118 -10.06 5.62 9.32
C ARG A 118 -11.46 5.12 8.95
N ILE A 119 -12.06 4.28 9.80
CA ILE A 119 -13.43 3.82 9.60
C ILE A 119 -14.40 5.01 9.67
N GLN A 120 -14.20 5.92 10.62
CA GLN A 120 -15.00 7.13 10.72
C GLN A 120 -14.86 8.03 9.48
N ALA A 121 -13.63 8.26 9.00
CA ALA A 121 -13.38 9.05 7.80
C ALA A 121 -14.08 8.45 6.56
N LEU A 122 -14.02 7.12 6.40
CA LEU A 122 -14.72 6.41 5.34
C LEU A 122 -16.25 6.56 5.47
N ASN A 123 -16.80 6.35 6.67
CA ASN A 123 -18.24 6.48 6.89
C ASN A 123 -18.74 7.90 6.60
N ASN A 124 -17.99 8.92 7.00
CA ASN A 124 -18.31 10.32 6.70
C ASN A 124 -18.32 10.59 5.19
N LEU A 125 -17.37 10.00 4.45
CA LEU A 125 -17.33 10.13 3.00
C LEU A 125 -18.55 9.49 2.34
N ILE A 126 -18.92 8.28 2.78
CA ILE A 126 -20.10 7.56 2.27
C ILE A 126 -21.39 8.33 2.61
N SER A 127 -21.52 8.88 3.82
CA SER A 127 -22.73 9.61 4.22
C SER A 127 -22.92 10.95 3.52
N ASN A 128 -21.82 11.59 3.11
CA ASN A 128 -21.84 12.93 2.51
C ASN A 128 -21.92 12.91 0.98
N ALA A 129 -21.72 11.74 0.35
CA ALA A 129 -21.75 11.61 -1.09
C ALA A 129 -23.16 11.22 -1.58
N ASP A 130 -23.62 11.90 -2.63
CA ASP A 130 -24.79 11.47 -3.40
C ASP A 130 -24.37 10.35 -4.37
N ASP A 131 -24.15 9.15 -3.82
CA ASP A 131 -23.78 7.96 -4.58
C ASP A 131 -25.02 7.13 -4.90
N GLY A 132 -25.86 7.63 -5.82
CA GLY A 132 -27.04 6.91 -6.34
C GLY A 132 -26.72 5.56 -7.00
N SER A 133 -25.43 5.22 -7.17
CA SER A 133 -24.94 4.01 -7.83
C SER A 133 -24.22 3.01 -6.90
N ASN A 134 -24.11 3.31 -5.60
CA ASN A 134 -23.44 2.49 -4.58
C ASN A 134 -21.99 2.07 -4.96
N GLN A 135 -21.27 2.93 -5.69
CA GLN A 135 -19.89 2.72 -6.12
C GLN A 135 -18.88 2.88 -4.97
N LEU A 136 -19.20 3.65 -3.94
CA LEU A 136 -18.34 3.90 -2.78
C LEU A 136 -18.18 2.68 -1.86
N GLN A 137 -19.00 1.63 -2.05
CA GLN A 137 -18.87 0.37 -1.30
C GLN A 137 -17.49 -0.31 -1.47
N TYR A 138 -16.78 -0.01 -2.56
CA TYR A 138 -15.45 -0.56 -2.84
C TYR A 138 -14.29 0.23 -2.21
N LEU A 139 -14.60 1.30 -1.47
CA LEU A 139 -13.57 2.04 -0.75
C LEU A 139 -13.05 1.25 0.45
N VAL A 140 -11.75 1.42 0.69
CA VAL A 140 -11.07 0.86 1.86
C VAL A 140 -10.67 1.99 2.81
N PRO A 141 -10.78 1.77 4.13
CA PRO A 141 -10.43 2.77 5.14
C PRO A 141 -8.90 2.83 5.28
N ASP A 142 -8.22 3.47 4.34
CA ASP A 142 -6.79 3.80 4.41
C ASP A 142 -6.60 5.28 4.78
N GLY A 143 -5.36 5.77 4.75
CA GLY A 143 -5.07 7.19 4.99
C GLY A 143 -4.73 7.50 6.44
N VAL A 144 -4.80 8.77 6.81
CA VAL A 144 -4.56 9.21 8.20
C VAL A 144 -5.85 9.05 9.01
N GLY A 145 -5.81 8.31 10.11
CA GLY A 145 -6.99 8.05 10.94
C GLY A 145 -7.40 9.22 11.85
N SER A 146 -6.46 10.08 12.25
CA SER A 146 -6.74 11.25 13.11
C SER A 146 -5.89 12.44 12.69
N SER A 147 -6.44 13.65 12.77
CA SER A 147 -5.72 14.91 12.55
C SER A 147 -4.83 15.29 13.75
N ASP A 148 -4.17 14.31 14.38
CA ASP A 148 -3.27 14.54 15.52
C ASP A 148 -2.14 15.48 15.06
N ARG A 149 -2.16 16.73 15.57
CA ARG A 149 -1.15 17.74 15.23
C ARG A 149 0.18 17.39 15.90
N PRO A 150 1.32 17.58 15.22
CA PRO A 150 2.60 17.72 15.90
C PRO A 150 2.51 18.96 16.81
N GLY A 151 2.43 18.76 18.14
CA GLY A 151 2.39 19.83 19.14
C GLY A 151 1.14 19.86 20.04
N SER A 152 0.03 19.21 19.67
CA SER A 152 -1.16 19.11 20.54
C SER A 152 -1.28 17.77 21.27
N VAL A 153 -0.39 16.82 20.96
CA VAL A 153 -0.28 15.56 21.68
C VAL A 153 0.89 15.72 22.64
N PRO A 154 0.69 15.61 23.96
CA PRO A 154 1.81 15.49 24.88
C PRO A 154 2.71 14.36 24.35
N LEU A 155 4.00 14.64 24.12
CA LEU A 155 5.01 13.58 24.08
C LEU A 155 4.67 12.65 25.24
N LEU A 156 4.59 11.33 25.00
CA LEU A 156 4.31 10.28 25.99
C LEU A 156 5.02 10.58 27.33
N THR A 157 4.39 11.40 28.16
CA THR A 157 4.80 11.80 29.51
C THR A 157 3.74 11.37 30.50
N SER A 158 2.65 10.78 30.00
CA SER A 158 1.67 10.09 30.81
C SER A 158 1.19 8.85 30.05
N PRO A 159 1.35 7.63 30.60
CA PRO A 159 0.70 6.45 30.06
C PRO A 159 -0.80 6.73 29.95
N SER A 160 -1.44 6.27 28.87
CA SER A 160 -2.89 6.34 28.76
C SER A 160 -3.49 5.73 30.04
N SER A 161 -4.35 6.48 30.73
CA SER A 161 -5.04 6.04 31.95
C SER A 161 -5.96 4.84 31.74
N SER A 162 -6.18 4.42 30.48
CA SER A 162 -6.92 3.22 30.14
C SER A 162 -6.08 1.95 30.33
N PRO A 163 -6.64 0.91 30.99
CA PRO A 163 -5.95 -0.36 31.16
C PRO A 163 -5.58 -0.99 29.80
N PRO A 164 -4.47 -1.73 29.73
CA PRO A 164 -4.02 -2.37 28.50
C PRO A 164 -5.04 -3.38 28.01
N VAL A 165 -5.39 -3.30 26.72
CA VAL A 165 -6.34 -4.21 26.08
C VAL A 165 -5.61 -5.47 25.64
N ASN A 166 -6.00 -6.63 26.19
CA ASN A 166 -5.36 -7.91 25.89
C ASN A 166 -6.27 -8.79 25.02
N LEU A 167 -5.72 -9.30 23.94
CA LEU A 167 -6.37 -10.24 23.04
C LEU A 167 -6.26 -11.67 23.56
N THR A 168 -7.32 -12.45 23.32
CA THR A 168 -7.32 -13.90 23.65
C THR A 168 -6.45 -14.73 22.72
N LYS A 169 -6.11 -14.21 21.53
CA LYS A 169 -5.21 -14.86 20.56
C LYS A 169 -4.10 -13.90 20.14
N PRO A 170 -2.85 -14.38 20.03
CA PRO A 170 -1.74 -13.52 19.64
C PRO A 170 -1.84 -13.11 18.16
N ARG A 171 -1.48 -11.86 17.88
CA ARG A 171 -1.24 -11.31 16.53
C ARG A 171 0.26 -11.33 16.24
N SER A 172 0.62 -11.21 14.96
CA SER A 172 2.01 -11.04 14.52
C SER A 172 2.30 -9.55 14.32
N CYS A 173 3.39 -9.04 14.89
CA CYS A 173 3.78 -7.65 14.71
C CYS A 173 4.16 -7.37 13.25
N TYR A 174 3.66 -6.29 12.68
CA TYR A 174 3.98 -5.87 11.31
C TYR A 174 5.49 -5.59 11.12
N THR A 175 6.15 -4.96 12.09
CA THR A 175 7.58 -4.64 12.05
C THR A 175 8.45 -5.86 12.35
N CYS A 176 8.47 -6.33 13.60
CA CYS A 176 9.43 -7.35 14.06
C CYS A 176 8.94 -8.79 13.94
N LYS A 177 7.70 -9.03 13.49
CA LYS A 177 7.07 -10.36 13.36
C LYS A 177 6.86 -11.14 14.67
N ALA A 178 7.21 -10.54 15.82
CA ALA A 178 6.97 -11.13 17.14
C ALA A 178 5.46 -11.32 17.41
N ARG A 179 5.13 -12.38 18.15
CA ARG A 179 3.74 -12.65 18.58
C ARG A 179 3.41 -11.84 19.82
N PHE A 180 2.25 -11.19 19.83
CA PHE A 180 1.82 -10.32 20.94
C PHE A 180 0.30 -10.36 21.13
N THR A 181 -0.15 -10.16 22.37
CA THR A 181 -1.59 -10.12 22.75
C THR A 181 -2.02 -8.75 23.24
N THR A 182 -1.11 -7.96 23.81
CA THR A 182 -1.41 -6.62 24.33
C THR A 182 -1.42 -5.58 23.21
N LEU A 183 -2.56 -4.92 23.01
CA LEU A 183 -2.72 -3.88 22.00
C LEU A 183 -2.15 -2.53 22.50
N HIS A 184 -1.55 -1.79 21.56
CA HIS A 184 -1.25 -0.37 21.76
C HIS A 184 -2.52 0.45 21.54
N HIS A 185 -2.66 1.59 22.23
CA HIS A 185 -3.85 2.44 22.11
C HIS A 185 -4.07 2.98 20.67
N PHE A 186 -2.99 3.14 19.90
CA PHE A 186 -3.01 3.69 18.54
C PHE A 186 -2.95 2.62 17.44
N TYR A 187 -2.09 1.59 17.59
CA TYR A 187 -1.80 0.59 16.55
C TYR A 187 -2.33 -0.78 16.95
N ASP A 188 -3.06 -1.46 16.05
CA ASP A 188 -3.54 -2.84 16.29
C ASP A 188 -2.61 -3.93 15.71
N GLN A 189 -1.63 -3.54 14.89
CA GLN A 189 -0.73 -4.46 14.17
C GLN A 189 0.74 -4.35 14.62
N LEU A 190 1.05 -3.56 15.64
CA LEU A 190 2.39 -3.43 16.20
C LEU A 190 2.40 -3.96 17.64
N CYS A 191 3.41 -4.78 17.98
CA CYS A 191 3.63 -5.15 19.38
C CYS A 191 4.01 -3.90 20.20
N PRO A 192 3.82 -3.90 21.53
CA PRO A 192 3.98 -2.68 22.33
C PRO A 192 5.33 -1.95 22.13
N PRO A 193 6.51 -2.63 22.09
CA PRO A 193 7.78 -1.93 21.85
C PRO A 193 7.86 -1.26 20.47
N CYS A 194 7.47 -1.97 19.41
CA CYS A 194 7.45 -1.39 18.05
C CYS A 194 6.43 -0.26 17.95
N ALA A 195 5.25 -0.43 18.54
CA ALA A 195 4.20 0.59 18.54
C ALA A 195 4.66 1.88 19.24
N SER A 196 5.28 1.77 20.42
CA SER A 196 5.83 2.92 21.16
C SER A 196 6.94 3.62 20.39
N LEU A 197 7.86 2.87 19.77
CA LEU A 197 8.90 3.45 18.90
C LEU A 197 8.27 4.21 17.73
N ASN A 198 7.42 3.56 16.94
CA ASN A 198 6.78 4.17 15.77
C ASN A 198 5.97 5.40 16.17
N TYR A 199 5.17 5.31 17.24
CA TYR A 199 4.36 6.42 17.73
C TYR A 199 5.22 7.61 18.14
N SER A 200 6.34 7.37 18.84
CA SER A 200 7.27 8.44 19.23
C SER A 200 7.91 9.13 18.01
N LYS A 201 8.32 8.35 16.99
CA LYS A 201 8.92 8.84 15.75
C LYS A 201 7.99 9.74 14.93
N ARG A 202 6.66 9.53 14.99
CA ARG A 202 5.66 10.46 14.39
C ARG A 202 5.91 11.91 14.81
N PHE A 203 6.29 12.12 16.08
CA PHE A 203 6.48 13.43 16.69
C PHE A 203 7.93 13.91 16.76
N GLN A 204 8.88 13.10 16.28
CA GLN A 204 10.30 13.48 16.25
C GLN A 204 10.51 14.77 15.47
N THR A 205 11.31 15.69 15.99
CA THR A 205 11.63 16.96 15.34
C THR A 205 13.02 17.42 15.79
N VAL A 206 13.61 18.32 15.03
CA VAL A 206 14.85 19.03 15.32
C VAL A 206 14.74 20.41 14.65
N ASP A 207 15.41 21.43 15.18
CA ASP A 207 15.46 22.71 14.51
C ASP A 207 16.28 22.61 13.21
N MET A 208 15.64 22.93 12.10
CA MET A 208 16.21 22.95 10.75
C MET A 208 16.23 24.38 10.19
N SER A 209 16.25 25.38 11.06
CA SER A 209 16.38 26.78 10.66
C SER A 209 17.58 26.98 9.74
N GLY A 210 17.34 27.64 8.61
CA GLY A 210 18.35 27.88 7.57
C GLY A 210 18.66 26.69 6.67
N LYS A 211 18.06 25.50 6.87
CA LYS A 211 18.19 24.35 5.95
C LYS A 211 17.23 24.51 4.76
N VAL A 212 17.71 24.21 3.55
CA VAL A 212 16.89 24.17 2.32
C VAL A 212 16.60 22.72 1.95
N CYS A 213 15.33 22.35 1.92
CA CYS A 213 14.87 20.98 1.68
C CYS A 213 14.05 20.90 0.39
N ILE A 214 14.28 19.89 -0.44
CA ILE A 214 13.48 19.59 -1.64
C ILE A 214 12.71 18.29 -1.38
N VAL A 215 11.41 18.29 -1.64
CA VAL A 215 10.57 17.08 -1.59
C VAL A 215 9.83 16.93 -2.90
N THR A 216 10.11 15.85 -3.63
CA THR A 216 9.38 15.54 -4.86
C THR A 216 8.05 14.84 -4.56
N GLY A 217 6.99 15.19 -5.30
CA GLY A 217 5.67 14.60 -5.10
C GLY A 217 5.00 15.02 -3.79
N GLY A 218 5.14 16.29 -3.38
CA GLY A 218 4.65 16.75 -2.08
C GLY A 218 3.18 17.14 -2.00
N ARG A 219 2.38 17.01 -3.06
CA ARG A 219 0.97 17.47 -3.06
C ARG A 219 0.08 16.70 -2.08
N VAL A 220 0.26 15.38 -1.97
CA VAL A 220 -0.63 14.48 -1.22
C VAL A 220 0.16 13.37 -0.51
N LYS A 221 -0.54 12.64 0.35
CA LYS A 221 -0.06 11.45 1.05
C LYS A 221 1.29 11.68 1.76
N ILE A 222 2.25 10.76 1.60
CA ILE A 222 3.53 10.75 2.31
C ILE A 222 4.34 12.03 2.05
N GLY A 223 4.44 12.46 0.79
CA GLY A 223 5.18 13.66 0.42
C GLY A 223 4.64 14.91 1.10
N TYR A 224 3.31 15.06 1.14
CA TYR A 224 2.64 16.14 1.89
C TYR A 224 3.02 16.12 3.38
N ARG A 225 3.01 14.94 4.02
CA ARG A 225 3.39 14.79 5.43
C ARG A 225 4.88 15.07 5.68
N CYS A 226 5.77 14.70 4.75
CA CYS A 226 7.18 15.07 4.81
C CYS A 226 7.36 16.59 4.79
N VAL A 227 6.68 17.29 3.87
CA VAL A 227 6.73 18.76 3.76
C VAL A 227 6.25 19.43 5.04
N LEU A 228 5.09 19.02 5.58
CA LEU A 228 4.60 19.57 6.85
C LEU A 228 5.59 19.38 8.00
N LYS A 229 6.22 18.20 8.09
CA LYS A 229 7.18 17.89 9.16
C LYS A 229 8.44 18.75 9.06
N LEU A 230 8.94 18.98 7.84
CA LEU A 230 10.09 19.85 7.58
C LEU A 230 9.77 21.34 7.85
N LEU A 231 8.61 21.83 7.38
CA LEU A 231 8.18 23.21 7.62
C LEU A 231 7.97 23.51 9.11
N ARG A 232 7.41 22.56 9.87
CA ARG A 232 7.26 22.65 11.34
C ARG A 232 8.59 22.55 12.08
N SER A 233 9.60 21.96 11.45
CA SER A 233 10.99 21.94 11.91
C SER A 233 11.76 23.20 11.48
N ASN A 234 11.08 24.28 11.05
CA ASN A 234 11.65 25.56 10.60
C ASN A 234 12.51 25.53 9.32
N ALA A 235 12.48 24.45 8.54
CA ALA A 235 13.16 24.43 7.25
C ALA A 235 12.49 25.36 6.22
N THR A 236 13.24 25.77 5.21
CA THR A 236 12.72 26.22 3.90
C THR A 236 12.51 24.98 3.04
N VAL A 237 11.31 24.81 2.48
CA VAL A 237 10.91 23.62 1.73
C VAL A 237 10.45 23.99 0.32
N ILE A 238 11.13 23.39 -0.65
CA ILE A 238 10.83 23.40 -2.08
C ILE A 238 10.06 22.12 -2.39
N VAL A 239 8.83 22.28 -2.85
CA VAL A 239 7.90 21.20 -3.15
C VAL A 239 7.75 21.08 -4.65
N THR A 240 7.92 19.89 -5.21
CA THR A 240 7.58 19.64 -6.62
C THR A 240 6.37 18.72 -6.74
N THR A 241 5.54 18.99 -7.75
CA THR A 241 4.30 18.25 -8.03
C THR A 241 3.83 18.54 -9.46
N ARG A 242 3.06 17.65 -10.06
CA ARG A 242 2.40 17.94 -11.35
C ARG A 242 1.33 19.03 -11.24
N PHE A 243 0.67 19.13 -10.09
CA PHE A 243 -0.45 20.04 -9.81
C PHE A 243 -0.08 21.01 -8.67
N PRO A 244 0.60 22.13 -8.98
CA PRO A 244 1.13 23.06 -7.97
C PRO A 244 0.06 23.89 -7.25
N LYS A 245 -1.03 24.30 -7.92
CA LYS A 245 -2.07 25.11 -7.28
C LYS A 245 -2.91 24.29 -6.31
N SER A 246 -3.27 23.07 -6.73
CA SER A 246 -3.93 22.06 -5.89
C SER A 246 -3.06 21.75 -4.65
N ALA A 247 -1.74 21.62 -4.82
CA ALA A 247 -0.83 21.44 -3.69
C ALA A 247 -0.85 22.63 -2.73
N GLU A 248 -0.83 23.85 -3.25
CA GLU A 248 -0.93 25.03 -2.38
C GLU A 248 -2.25 25.09 -1.64
N ASN A 249 -3.38 24.77 -2.29
CA ASN A 249 -4.68 24.71 -1.62
C ASN A 249 -4.68 23.69 -0.46
N ASN A 250 -4.02 22.54 -0.63
CA ASN A 250 -3.83 21.58 0.46
C ASN A 250 -3.02 22.18 1.62
N TYR A 251 -1.98 22.98 1.34
CA TYR A 251 -1.21 23.66 2.39
C TYR A 251 -1.98 24.80 3.05
N LYS A 252 -2.77 25.58 2.30
CA LYS A 252 -3.64 26.66 2.82
C LYS A 252 -4.63 26.18 3.88
N SER A 253 -5.04 24.92 3.81
CA SER A 253 -5.91 24.30 4.83
C SER A 253 -5.22 24.08 6.18
N ASP A 254 -3.88 24.13 6.23
CA ASP A 254 -3.12 23.98 7.46
C ASP A 254 -3.05 25.33 8.21
N PRO A 255 -3.34 25.37 9.53
CA PRO A 255 -3.32 26.60 10.32
C PRO A 255 -1.95 27.30 10.36
N ASP A 256 -0.85 26.57 10.13
CA ASP A 256 0.50 27.13 10.13
C ASP A 256 0.88 27.79 8.78
N TYR A 257 0.05 27.66 7.74
CA TYR A 257 0.35 28.17 6.39
C TYR A 257 0.72 29.66 6.33
N PRO A 258 -0.02 30.59 6.99
CA PRO A 258 0.34 32.00 6.96
C PRO A 258 1.74 32.28 7.49
N LYS A 259 2.23 31.49 8.46
CA LYS A 259 3.59 31.59 9.01
C LYS A 259 4.63 31.17 7.97
N TRP A 260 4.35 30.13 7.17
CA TRP A 260 5.30 29.63 6.17
C TRP A 260 5.45 30.58 4.99
N ILE A 261 4.35 31.20 4.55
CA ILE A 261 4.35 32.18 3.47
C ILE A 261 5.01 33.49 3.90
N SER A 262 4.61 34.07 5.04
CA SER A 262 5.20 35.31 5.55
C SER A 262 6.70 35.20 5.84
N SER A 263 7.18 34.00 6.19
CA SER A 263 8.61 33.72 6.38
C SER A 263 9.34 33.28 5.09
N ASN A 264 8.66 33.26 3.95
CA ASN A 264 9.19 32.80 2.65
C ASN A 264 9.80 31.38 2.68
N ARG A 265 9.14 30.44 3.38
CA ARG A 265 9.65 29.07 3.62
C ARG A 265 8.97 27.98 2.81
N LEU A 266 7.79 28.20 2.25
CA LEU A 266 7.11 27.22 1.39
C LEU A 266 7.15 27.69 -0.06
N HIS A 267 7.75 26.88 -0.94
CA HIS A 267 7.85 27.14 -2.37
C HIS A 267 7.32 25.95 -3.15
N VAL A 268 6.25 26.13 -3.94
CA VAL A 268 5.61 25.05 -4.71
C VAL A 268 5.86 25.23 -6.20
N PHE A 269 6.42 24.19 -6.84
CA PHE A 269 6.77 24.16 -8.25
C PHE A 269 6.02 23.06 -9.00
N GLY A 270 5.49 23.44 -10.17
CA GLY A 270 4.96 22.52 -11.17
C GLY A 270 6.09 21.78 -11.87
N LEU A 271 6.19 20.46 -11.69
CA LEU A 271 7.21 19.63 -12.33
C LEU A 271 6.63 18.23 -12.60
N ASP A 272 6.75 17.79 -13.84
CA ASP A 272 6.49 16.42 -14.25
C ASP A 272 7.82 15.71 -14.47
N LEU A 273 8.07 14.65 -13.70
CA LEU A 273 9.33 13.90 -13.75
C LEU A 273 9.49 13.04 -15.01
N ARG A 274 8.53 13.08 -15.94
CA ARG A 274 8.67 12.53 -17.29
C ARG A 274 9.37 13.52 -18.25
N ASP A 275 9.32 14.82 -17.97
CA ASP A 275 9.98 15.86 -18.78
C ASP A 275 11.37 16.16 -18.21
N LEU A 276 12.36 15.40 -18.68
CA LEU A 276 13.74 15.48 -18.18
C LEU A 276 14.40 16.85 -18.45
N VAL A 277 13.96 17.56 -19.49
CA VAL A 277 14.44 18.91 -19.79
C VAL A 277 13.98 19.88 -18.70
N GLU A 278 12.72 19.79 -18.28
CA GLU A 278 12.21 20.59 -17.16
C GLU A 278 12.85 20.20 -15.83
N VAL A 279 13.22 18.94 -15.62
CA VAL A 279 13.97 18.52 -14.42
C VAL A 279 15.36 19.16 -14.37
N GLU A 280 16.10 19.18 -15.48
CA GLU A 280 17.40 19.86 -15.59
C GLU A 280 17.28 21.38 -15.37
N ARG A 281 16.23 22.00 -15.94
CA ARG A 281 15.93 23.42 -15.75
C ARG A 281 15.58 23.73 -14.32
N PHE A 282 14.76 22.90 -13.68
CA PHE A 282 14.44 23.02 -12.26
C PHE A 282 15.70 22.97 -11.40
N CYS A 283 16.62 22.03 -11.66
CA CYS A 283 17.91 21.99 -10.96
C CYS A 283 18.68 23.30 -11.13
N SER A 284 18.80 23.79 -12.37
CA SER A 284 19.49 25.05 -12.68
C SER A 284 18.87 26.25 -11.95
N PHE A 285 17.54 26.30 -11.86
CA PHE A 285 16.83 27.34 -11.12
C PHE A 285 17.09 27.26 -9.62
N VAL A 286 16.96 26.06 -9.02
CA VAL A 286 17.21 25.85 -7.58
C VAL A 286 18.62 26.32 -7.21
N ILE A 287 19.59 25.97 -8.05
CA ILE A 287 20.98 26.38 -7.93
C ILE A 287 21.11 27.90 -7.93
N SER A 288 20.48 28.59 -8.87
CA SER A 288 20.59 30.05 -8.97
C SER A 288 19.91 30.79 -7.83
N GLU A 289 18.73 30.31 -7.41
CA GLU A 289 17.86 31.03 -6.47
C GLU A 289 18.20 30.72 -5.01
N PHE A 290 18.30 29.44 -4.67
CA PHE A 290 18.48 29.00 -3.28
C PHE A 290 19.95 28.81 -2.90
N LYS A 291 20.85 28.69 -3.89
CA LYS A 291 22.32 28.59 -3.76
C LYS A 291 22.85 27.38 -2.99
N LYS A 292 21.99 26.61 -2.32
CA LYS A 292 22.33 25.40 -1.59
C LYS A 292 21.13 24.46 -1.47
N VAL A 293 21.43 23.19 -1.24
CA VAL A 293 20.44 22.15 -0.89
C VAL A 293 20.99 21.33 0.26
N ASP A 294 20.25 21.27 1.37
CA ASP A 294 20.65 20.51 2.55
C ASP A 294 19.95 19.14 2.62
N VAL A 295 18.71 19.04 2.11
CA VAL A 295 17.95 17.78 2.11
C VAL A 295 17.27 17.61 0.77
N LEU A 296 17.45 16.46 0.13
CA LEU A 296 16.73 16.05 -1.07
C LEU A 296 15.97 14.76 -0.78
N VAL A 297 14.64 14.83 -0.84
CA VAL A 297 13.75 13.67 -0.70
C VAL A 297 13.15 13.34 -2.06
N ASN A 298 13.68 12.29 -2.70
CA ASN A 298 13.10 11.71 -3.91
C ASN A 298 11.92 10.81 -3.52
N ASN A 299 10.76 11.43 -3.28
CA ASN A 299 9.53 10.77 -2.84
C ASN A 299 8.55 10.46 -3.99
N ALA A 300 8.52 11.28 -5.04
CA ALA A 300 7.66 11.04 -6.18
C ALA A 300 7.91 9.64 -6.77
N CYS A 301 6.83 8.90 -7.02
CA CYS A 301 6.90 7.52 -7.47
C CYS A 301 5.63 7.17 -8.26
N GLN A 302 5.80 6.36 -9.31
CA GLN A 302 4.73 5.62 -9.97
C GLN A 302 4.82 4.15 -9.56
N THR A 303 3.85 3.73 -8.75
CA THR A 303 3.60 2.31 -8.46
C THR A 303 2.44 1.82 -9.32
N VAL A 304 1.31 2.53 -9.31
CA VAL A 304 0.22 2.27 -10.24
C VAL A 304 0.15 3.40 -11.25
N ARG A 305 0.18 3.05 -12.55
CA ARG A 305 -0.03 4.01 -13.63
C ARG A 305 -1.50 4.43 -13.64
N ARG A 306 -1.72 5.72 -13.85
CA ARG A 306 -3.05 6.31 -14.04
C ARG A 306 -3.04 7.07 -15.36
N GLY A 307 -4.06 6.85 -16.18
CA GLY A 307 -4.21 7.49 -17.49
C GLY A 307 -4.74 8.92 -17.42
N ALA A 308 -4.91 9.55 -18.58
CA ALA A 308 -5.37 10.94 -18.72
C ALA A 308 -6.71 11.20 -18.00
N LYS A 309 -7.69 10.29 -18.17
CA LYS A 309 -9.03 10.40 -17.55
C LYS A 309 -9.00 10.50 -16.03
N TYR A 310 -8.03 9.87 -15.37
CA TYR A 310 -7.89 9.95 -13.92
C TYR A 310 -7.55 11.36 -13.43
N TYR A 311 -6.87 12.15 -14.26
CA TYR A 311 -6.38 13.47 -13.91
C TYR A 311 -7.24 14.63 -14.43
N GLU A 312 -8.29 14.38 -15.23
CA GLU A 312 -9.16 15.43 -15.81
C GLU A 312 -9.65 16.40 -14.74
N ASN A 313 -10.35 15.88 -13.72
CA ASN A 313 -10.89 16.69 -12.62
C ASN A 313 -9.79 17.48 -11.88
N LYS A 314 -8.56 16.96 -11.83
CA LYS A 314 -7.43 17.65 -11.20
C LYS A 314 -6.83 18.74 -12.08
N VAL A 315 -6.86 18.57 -13.39
CA VAL A 315 -6.46 19.64 -14.32
C VAL A 315 -7.51 20.74 -14.38
N GLU A 316 -8.79 20.39 -14.31
CA GLU A 316 -9.90 21.34 -14.15
C GLU A 316 -9.73 22.16 -12.86
N GLU A 317 -9.47 21.50 -11.71
CA GLU A 317 -9.18 22.19 -10.44
C GLU A 317 -7.97 23.16 -10.56
N GLU A 318 -6.90 22.76 -11.26
CA GLU A 318 -5.75 23.63 -11.52
C GLU A 318 -6.12 24.86 -12.38
N MET A 319 -7.05 24.69 -13.32
CA MET A 319 -7.53 25.75 -14.22
C MET A 319 -8.39 26.76 -13.49
N GLU A 320 -9.24 26.31 -12.57
CA GLU A 320 -10.12 27.15 -11.77
C GLU A 320 -9.38 27.85 -10.63
N SER A 321 -8.35 27.21 -10.07
CA SER A 321 -7.58 27.75 -8.96
C SER A 321 -6.72 28.95 -9.36
N THR A 322 -6.67 29.99 -8.52
CA THR A 322 -5.69 31.06 -8.64
C THR A 322 -4.38 30.68 -7.92
N PRO A 323 -3.20 30.97 -8.51
CA PRO A 323 -1.94 30.75 -7.81
C PRO A 323 -1.86 31.73 -6.62
N GLY A 324 -1.64 31.22 -5.41
CA GLY A 324 -1.31 32.03 -4.24
C GLY A 324 0.19 32.31 -4.13
N GLU A 325 0.58 33.05 -3.08
CA GLU A 325 1.95 33.54 -2.87
C GLU A 325 3.01 32.44 -2.73
N GLY A 326 2.61 31.24 -2.30
CA GLY A 326 3.47 30.07 -2.13
C GLY A 326 3.72 29.29 -3.40
N VAL A 327 2.89 29.48 -4.44
CA VAL A 327 3.15 28.93 -5.77
C VAL A 327 4.15 29.83 -6.47
N LYS A 328 5.34 29.28 -6.72
CA LYS A 328 6.29 29.88 -7.66
C LYS A 328 6.04 29.20 -9.00
N LEU A 329 5.14 29.78 -9.80
CA LEU A 329 4.96 29.29 -11.16
C LEU A 329 6.28 29.42 -11.91
N PHE A 330 6.68 28.36 -12.60
CA PHE A 330 7.85 28.33 -13.48
C PHE A 330 7.58 29.16 -14.75
N GLN A 331 7.16 30.41 -14.59
CA GLN A 331 6.93 31.35 -15.71
C GLN A 331 8.22 32.07 -16.11
N VAL A 332 9.26 32.05 -15.26
CA VAL A 332 10.51 32.81 -15.45
C VAL A 332 11.32 32.37 -16.68
N PHE A 333 11.04 31.22 -17.28
CA PHE A 333 11.84 30.69 -18.39
C PHE A 333 11.12 30.61 -19.75
N GLU A 334 9.80 30.82 -19.83
CA GLU A 334 9.16 31.05 -21.14
C GLU A 334 9.67 32.38 -21.73
N ASP A 335 9.80 33.43 -20.90
CA ASP A 335 10.34 34.74 -21.30
C ASP A 335 11.81 34.72 -21.79
N LYS A 336 12.62 33.78 -21.29
CA LYS A 336 14.02 33.62 -21.75
C LYS A 336 14.12 32.87 -23.07
N ARG A 337 13.15 32.01 -23.38
CA ARG A 337 13.11 31.26 -24.63
C ARG A 337 12.76 32.17 -25.81
N GLU A 338 11.83 33.12 -25.64
CA GLU A 338 11.53 34.16 -26.64
C GLU A 338 12.78 35.03 -26.98
N LYS A 339 13.65 35.31 -25.99
CA LYS A 339 14.90 36.06 -26.24
C LYS A 339 15.97 35.27 -27.00
N LEU A 340 15.99 33.94 -26.86
CA LEU A 340 16.94 33.06 -27.54
C LEU A 340 16.46 32.66 -28.94
N GLU A 341 15.16 32.44 -29.13
CA GLU A 341 14.57 32.16 -30.45
C GLU A 341 14.55 33.41 -31.36
N GLY A 342 14.61 34.62 -30.78
CA GLY A 342 14.85 35.87 -31.52
C GLY A 342 16.32 36.11 -31.92
N SER A 343 17.24 35.23 -31.54
CA SER A 343 18.66 35.32 -31.89
C SER A 343 19.02 34.22 -32.90
N ASN A 344 19.04 34.59 -34.18
CA ASN A 344 19.36 33.75 -35.35
C ASN A 344 20.42 32.66 -35.06
N VAL A 345 19.97 31.43 -34.82
CA VAL A 345 20.80 30.23 -34.97
C VAL A 345 20.66 29.79 -36.42
N ALA A 346 21.70 30.00 -37.21
CA ALA A 346 21.77 29.58 -38.60
C ALA A 346 21.57 28.06 -38.70
N THR A 347 20.47 27.66 -39.34
CA THR A 347 20.20 26.28 -39.72
C THR A 347 21.14 25.85 -40.83
N ILE A 348 21.90 24.79 -40.58
CA ILE A 348 22.63 24.04 -41.62
C ILE A 348 21.62 23.09 -42.24
N GLU A 349 21.30 23.29 -43.52
CA GLU A 349 20.49 22.37 -44.31
C GLU A 349 21.33 21.16 -44.71
N SER A 350 20.85 19.96 -44.41
CA SER A 350 21.31 18.72 -45.04
C SER A 350 20.11 17.85 -45.37
N GLU A 351 19.90 17.65 -46.67
CA GLU A 351 18.89 16.78 -47.27
C GLU A 351 19.18 15.30 -46.96
N SER A 352 18.19 14.58 -46.41
CA SER A 352 18.02 13.15 -46.66
C SER A 352 16.62 12.69 -46.28
N ASP A 353 15.95 12.04 -47.24
CA ASP A 353 14.61 11.44 -47.17
C ASP A 353 14.39 10.54 -45.94
N GLY A 354 13.29 10.79 -45.20
CA GLY A 354 12.82 9.88 -44.15
C GLY A 354 11.78 10.49 -43.21
N PHE A 355 10.51 10.13 -43.43
CA PHE A 355 9.38 10.19 -42.49
C PHE A 355 9.11 11.56 -41.82
N ASP A 356 8.18 12.31 -42.41
CA ASP A 356 7.70 13.60 -41.90
C ASP A 356 7.01 13.46 -40.52
N VAL A 357 7.77 13.77 -39.46
CA VAL A 357 7.28 14.04 -38.10
C VAL A 357 7.40 15.54 -37.82
N THR A 358 6.91 16.38 -38.72
CA THR A 358 6.83 17.84 -38.50
C THR A 358 5.40 18.39 -38.52
N GLY A 359 4.41 17.52 -38.78
CA GLY A 359 3.00 17.85 -38.62
C GLY A 359 2.58 17.97 -37.14
N SER A 360 2.41 19.21 -36.67
CA SER A 360 1.72 19.65 -35.44
C SER A 360 2.56 20.17 -34.26
N LEU A 361 3.68 20.87 -34.54
CA LEU A 361 4.28 21.81 -33.59
C LEU A 361 3.64 23.22 -33.62
N SER A 362 2.55 23.42 -34.37
CA SER A 362 1.86 24.72 -34.52
C SER A 362 0.87 25.05 -33.38
N ARG A 363 1.08 24.54 -32.16
CA ARG A 363 0.27 24.89 -30.97
C ARG A 363 1.02 25.68 -29.90
N ALA A 364 2.16 26.28 -30.25
CA ALA A 364 2.87 27.19 -29.37
C ALA A 364 2.08 28.50 -29.13
N ASP A 365 1.20 28.90 -30.06
CA ASP A 365 0.43 30.14 -29.96
C ASP A 365 -0.82 30.06 -29.04
N ASP A 366 -1.29 28.85 -28.68
CA ASP A 366 -2.35 28.64 -27.68
C ASP A 366 -1.86 28.85 -26.22
N MET A 367 -0.55 29.10 -26.03
CA MET A 367 0.12 28.95 -24.74
C MET A 367 0.12 30.22 -23.86
N LYS A 368 -0.23 31.40 -24.42
CA LYS A 368 -0.17 32.69 -23.73
C LYS A 368 -1.27 32.95 -22.68
N ASN A 369 -2.33 32.12 -22.63
CA ASN A 369 -3.53 32.40 -21.81
C ASN A 369 -4.00 31.27 -20.90
N CYS A 370 -3.21 30.22 -20.68
CA CYS A 370 -3.71 29.10 -19.89
C CYS A 370 -3.35 29.24 -18.42
N ASN A 371 -4.37 29.41 -17.57
CA ASN A 371 -4.29 29.36 -16.11
C ASN A 371 -3.91 27.95 -15.58
N VAL A 372 -3.20 27.12 -16.33
CA VAL A 372 -2.84 25.74 -15.96
C VAL A 372 -1.35 25.54 -16.22
N SER A 373 -0.64 24.99 -15.24
CA SER A 373 0.78 24.66 -15.40
C SER A 373 1.01 23.62 -16.50
N ARG A 374 2.12 23.75 -17.23
CA ARG A 374 2.56 22.75 -18.23
C ARG A 374 2.62 21.33 -17.63
N SER A 375 3.13 21.20 -16.41
CA SER A 375 3.21 19.93 -15.69
C SER A 375 1.83 19.29 -15.46
N ALA A 376 0.79 20.09 -15.20
CA ALA A 376 -0.57 19.58 -15.05
C ALA A 376 -1.14 19.13 -16.40
N LYS A 377 -0.98 19.95 -17.45
CA LYS A 377 -1.45 19.62 -18.81
C LYS A 377 -0.86 18.31 -19.35
N MET A 378 0.42 18.06 -19.10
CA MET A 378 1.06 16.83 -19.55
C MET A 378 0.47 15.56 -18.90
N SER A 379 -0.26 15.69 -17.79
CA SER A 379 -0.99 14.55 -17.21
C SER A 379 -2.18 14.11 -18.06
N LEU A 380 -2.60 14.90 -19.06
CA LEU A 380 -3.67 14.56 -20.00
C LEU A 380 -3.17 14.00 -21.33
N LEU A 381 -1.86 13.85 -21.53
CA LEU A 381 -1.31 13.21 -22.73
C LEU A 381 -1.75 11.73 -22.76
N PRO A 382 -2.57 11.30 -23.75
CA PRO A 382 -2.92 9.90 -23.90
C PRO A 382 -1.70 9.17 -24.48
N LEU A 383 -1.17 8.20 -23.74
CA LEU A 383 -0.01 7.41 -24.16
C LEU A 383 -0.42 5.99 -24.59
N THR A 384 -1.57 5.53 -24.13
CA THR A 384 -2.11 4.21 -24.45
C THR A 384 -3.57 4.35 -24.88
N PRO A 385 -4.12 3.42 -25.70
CA PRO A 385 -5.53 3.49 -26.11
C PRO A 385 -6.51 3.49 -24.92
N SER A 386 -6.16 2.79 -23.83
CA SER A 386 -6.96 2.73 -22.59
C SER A 386 -6.98 4.03 -21.79
N ASP A 387 -6.11 5.00 -22.09
CA ASP A 387 -6.10 6.29 -21.38
C ASP A 387 -7.32 7.17 -21.68
N THR A 388 -8.09 6.83 -22.72
CA THR A 388 -9.22 7.62 -23.21
C THR A 388 -10.59 7.11 -22.73
N THR A 389 -10.67 5.90 -22.17
CA THR A 389 -11.93 5.27 -21.75
C THR A 389 -12.40 5.77 -20.38
N ARG A 390 -13.69 6.11 -20.25
CA ARG A 390 -14.27 6.72 -19.02
C ARG A 390 -15.06 5.75 -18.14
N ASP A 391 -15.41 4.57 -18.64
CA ASP A 391 -16.43 3.69 -18.04
C ASP A 391 -16.12 3.24 -16.59
N GLU A 392 -14.86 3.31 -16.17
CA GLU A 392 -14.38 2.86 -14.86
C GLU A 392 -14.00 4.02 -13.91
N MET A 393 -14.24 5.28 -14.29
CA MET A 393 -13.87 6.48 -13.51
C MET A 393 -15.06 7.42 -13.32
N PRO A 394 -15.84 7.26 -12.24
CA PRO A 394 -17.03 8.07 -12.01
C PRO A 394 -16.70 9.53 -11.70
N THR A 395 -17.39 10.45 -12.37
CA THR A 395 -17.18 11.90 -12.20
C THR A 395 -17.56 12.35 -10.80
N GLY A 396 -16.72 13.20 -10.18
CA GLY A 396 -17.00 13.82 -8.88
C GLY A 396 -16.81 12.92 -7.66
N LEU A 397 -16.61 11.61 -7.84
CA LEU A 397 -16.36 10.69 -6.73
C LEU A 397 -14.86 10.58 -6.45
N THR A 398 -14.51 10.66 -5.16
CA THR A 398 -13.13 10.54 -4.69
C THR A 398 -12.97 9.47 -3.62
N ASP A 399 -11.73 9.00 -3.44
CA ASP A 399 -11.38 8.11 -2.35
C ASP A 399 -11.17 8.86 -1.02
N VAL A 400 -10.88 8.12 0.06
CA VAL A 400 -10.60 8.68 1.39
C VAL A 400 -9.42 9.67 1.43
N ASN A 401 -8.62 9.74 0.36
CA ASN A 401 -7.49 10.65 0.22
C ASN A 401 -7.79 11.81 -0.76
N GLY A 402 -9.05 12.00 -1.15
CA GLY A 402 -9.48 13.04 -2.09
C GLY A 402 -8.93 12.85 -3.51
N GLN A 403 -8.53 11.62 -3.88
CA GLN A 403 -8.11 11.30 -5.25
C GLN A 403 -9.30 10.75 -6.04
N GLN A 404 -9.28 10.92 -7.37
CA GLN A 404 -10.28 10.35 -8.27
C GLN A 404 -10.50 8.85 -7.96
N LEU A 405 -11.77 8.45 -7.85
CA LEU A 405 -12.12 7.06 -7.70
C LEU A 405 -11.85 6.32 -9.02
N ASP A 406 -11.11 5.21 -8.92
CA ASP A 406 -10.74 4.34 -10.03
C ASP A 406 -11.26 2.94 -9.72
N LEU A 407 -12.25 2.50 -10.53
CA LEU A 407 -12.94 1.23 -10.40
C LEU A 407 -12.43 0.19 -11.42
N SER A 408 -11.30 0.45 -12.08
CA SER A 408 -10.71 -0.48 -13.03
C SER A 408 -10.44 -1.83 -12.38
N LYS A 409 -10.85 -2.90 -13.08
CA LYS A 409 -10.72 -4.29 -12.58
C LYS A 409 -9.27 -4.78 -12.55
N THR A 410 -8.40 -4.15 -13.33
CA THR A 410 -6.96 -4.43 -13.40
C THR A 410 -6.17 -3.14 -13.34
N ASN A 411 -4.95 -3.20 -12.82
CA ASN A 411 -4.02 -2.08 -12.77
C ASN A 411 -2.57 -2.61 -12.75
N SER A 412 -1.58 -1.71 -12.81
CA SER A 412 -0.15 -2.01 -12.83
C SER A 412 0.34 -2.97 -11.74
N TRP A 413 -0.37 -3.05 -10.61
CA TRP A 413 -0.02 -3.93 -9.49
C TRP A 413 -0.24 -5.41 -9.81
N LEU A 414 -1.14 -5.73 -10.74
CA LEU A 414 -1.47 -7.10 -11.13
C LEU A 414 -0.83 -7.52 -12.45
N LEU A 415 -0.30 -6.58 -13.25
CA LEU A 415 0.24 -6.87 -14.57
C LEU A 415 1.51 -7.74 -14.50
N LYS A 416 1.58 -8.74 -15.37
CA LYS A 416 2.75 -9.59 -15.61
C LYS A 416 3.68 -8.97 -16.66
N LEU A 417 4.86 -9.55 -16.84
CA LEU A 417 5.91 -9.03 -17.73
C LEU A 417 5.41 -8.65 -19.14
N GLY A 418 4.66 -9.54 -19.79
CA GLY A 418 4.13 -9.30 -21.15
C GLY A 418 2.89 -8.40 -21.23
N GLU A 419 2.34 -8.00 -20.09
CA GLU A 419 1.11 -7.20 -20.01
C GLU A 419 1.39 -5.71 -19.76
N VAL A 420 2.60 -5.37 -19.31
CA VAL A 420 3.00 -3.98 -19.07
C VAL A 420 3.29 -3.32 -20.42
N GLN A 421 2.55 -2.26 -20.74
CA GLN A 421 2.73 -1.54 -22.00
C GLN A 421 4.01 -0.71 -22.01
N THR A 422 4.65 -0.57 -23.18
CA THR A 422 5.93 0.15 -23.33
C THR A 422 5.91 1.56 -22.73
N PRO A 423 4.89 2.41 -22.94
CA PRO A 423 4.85 3.74 -22.34
C PRO A 423 4.90 3.70 -20.81
N GLU A 424 4.21 2.74 -20.18
CA GLU A 424 4.18 2.58 -18.72
C GLU A 424 5.56 2.24 -18.15
N ILE A 425 6.34 1.39 -18.84
CA ILE A 425 7.71 1.05 -18.44
C ILE A 425 8.58 2.31 -18.48
N VAL A 426 8.50 3.09 -19.57
CA VAL A 426 9.29 4.31 -19.75
C VAL A 426 8.93 5.34 -18.68
N GLU A 427 7.64 5.57 -18.44
CA GLU A 427 7.17 6.48 -17.38
C GLU A 427 7.65 6.04 -16.00
N CYS A 428 7.50 4.76 -15.68
CA CYS A 428 7.96 4.19 -14.41
C CYS A 428 9.46 4.46 -14.22
N MET A 429 10.28 4.19 -15.24
CA MET A 429 11.73 4.40 -15.17
C MET A 429 12.11 5.88 -15.08
N PHE A 430 11.42 6.75 -15.82
CA PHE A 430 11.69 8.19 -15.78
C PHE A 430 11.38 8.78 -14.41
N ILE A 431 10.20 8.46 -13.87
CA ILE A 431 9.75 8.99 -12.58
C ILE A 431 10.55 8.40 -11.43
N ASN A 432 10.79 7.09 -11.42
CA ASN A 432 11.33 6.38 -10.26
C ASN A 432 12.85 6.29 -10.25
N VAL A 433 13.52 6.49 -11.39
CA VAL A 433 14.98 6.26 -11.53
C VAL A 433 15.70 7.44 -12.19
N VAL A 434 15.32 7.79 -13.43
CA VAL A 434 16.09 8.76 -14.23
C VAL A 434 16.00 10.16 -13.62
N SER A 435 14.81 10.63 -13.25
CA SER A 435 14.63 11.92 -12.61
C SER A 435 15.32 12.02 -11.25
N PRO A 436 15.18 11.04 -10.33
CA PRO A 436 16.02 10.99 -9.12
C PRO A 436 17.51 11.01 -9.40
N PHE A 437 17.99 10.31 -10.44
CA PHE A 437 19.40 10.32 -10.84
C PHE A 437 19.85 11.74 -11.25
N ILE A 438 19.07 12.42 -12.09
CA ILE A 438 19.36 13.79 -12.53
C ILE A 438 19.36 14.74 -11.32
N LEU A 439 18.32 14.70 -10.48
CA LEU A 439 18.22 15.54 -9.28
C LEU A 439 19.42 15.33 -8.36
N ASN A 440 19.76 14.07 -8.07
CA ASN A 440 20.92 13.72 -7.25
C ASN A 440 22.20 14.27 -7.87
N GLY A 441 22.47 14.01 -9.15
CA GLY A 441 23.70 14.41 -9.82
C GLY A 441 23.86 15.92 -9.96
N ARG A 442 22.81 16.64 -10.35
CA ARG A 442 22.87 18.08 -10.63
C ARG A 442 22.90 18.95 -9.38
N LEU A 443 22.22 18.54 -8.31
CA LEU A 443 22.18 19.30 -7.07
C LEU A 443 23.37 19.00 -6.15
N LEU A 444 24.07 17.87 -6.37
CA LEU A 444 25.19 17.45 -5.53
C LEU A 444 26.32 18.48 -5.33
N PRO A 445 26.73 19.29 -6.32
CA PRO A 445 27.73 20.34 -6.11
C PRO A 445 27.29 21.43 -5.11
N TYR A 446 25.99 21.54 -4.83
CA TYR A 446 25.37 22.54 -3.97
C TYR A 446 24.95 21.97 -2.61
N MET A 447 25.31 20.72 -2.36
CA MET A 447 25.13 20.07 -1.06
C MET A 447 26.42 20.18 -0.26
N GLY A 448 26.29 20.71 0.96
CA GLY A 448 27.41 20.86 1.91
C GLY A 448 27.50 19.68 2.89
N ARG A 449 28.36 19.83 3.91
CA ARG A 449 28.38 18.91 5.05
C ARG A 449 27.05 18.92 5.81
N ASN A 450 26.70 17.80 6.42
CA ASN A 450 25.41 17.59 7.09
C ASN A 450 24.23 17.80 6.12
N SER A 451 24.36 17.24 4.92
CA SER A 451 23.30 17.18 3.92
C SER A 451 22.84 15.74 3.69
N PHE A 452 21.61 15.57 3.22
CA PHE A 452 20.94 14.27 3.17
C PHE A 452 20.24 14.05 1.84
N ILE A 453 20.40 12.87 1.26
CA ILE A 453 19.63 12.41 0.10
C ILE A 453 18.84 11.19 0.51
N ILE A 454 17.51 11.28 0.49
CA ILE A 454 16.60 10.19 0.83
C ILE A 454 15.89 9.73 -0.42
N ASN A 455 16.22 8.53 -0.88
CA ASN A 455 15.54 7.85 -1.96
C ASN A 455 14.40 7.02 -1.39
N VAL A 456 13.16 7.45 -1.60
CA VAL A 456 11.99 6.72 -1.07
C VAL A 456 11.78 5.47 -1.91
N SER A 457 12.08 4.34 -1.29
CA SER A 457 12.02 3.02 -1.90
C SER A 457 10.99 2.17 -1.16
N ALA A 458 10.97 0.88 -1.46
CA ALA A 458 10.06 -0.06 -0.84
C ALA A 458 10.60 -1.48 -1.01
N MET A 459 9.91 -2.40 -0.36
CA MET A 459 10.05 -3.83 -0.44
C MET A 459 10.13 -4.40 -1.88
N GLU A 460 9.58 -3.71 -2.87
CA GLU A 460 9.69 -3.98 -4.31
C GLU A 460 11.14 -3.90 -4.81
N GLY A 461 11.98 -3.08 -4.19
CA GLY A 461 13.40 -2.95 -4.54
C GLY A 461 14.30 -4.06 -3.99
N LYS A 462 13.77 -4.93 -3.11
CA LYS A 462 14.54 -6.02 -2.51
C LYS A 462 14.79 -7.19 -3.43
N PHE A 463 16.01 -7.72 -3.41
CA PHE A 463 16.36 -8.94 -4.16
C PHE A 463 16.03 -10.21 -3.38
N TYR A 464 16.46 -10.30 -2.13
CA TYR A 464 16.39 -11.54 -1.34
C TYR A 464 15.08 -11.68 -0.57
N ARG A 465 13.97 -11.76 -1.30
CA ARG A 465 12.64 -12.02 -0.74
C ARG A 465 11.76 -12.76 -1.73
N PHE A 466 10.66 -13.33 -1.23
CA PHE A 466 9.63 -13.82 -2.12
C PHE A 466 9.03 -12.67 -2.96
N LYS A 467 8.95 -12.91 -4.28
CA LYS A 467 8.38 -12.02 -5.28
C LYS A 467 7.31 -12.77 -6.06
N THR A 468 6.25 -12.07 -6.41
CA THR A 468 5.25 -12.54 -7.37
C THR A 468 5.69 -12.23 -8.80
N GLU A 469 5.07 -12.86 -9.80
CA GLU A 469 5.26 -12.53 -11.22
C GLU A 469 4.69 -11.15 -11.63
N ASN A 470 3.87 -10.55 -10.77
CA ASN A 470 3.21 -9.28 -11.03
C ASN A 470 4.11 -8.07 -10.74
N HIS A 471 3.76 -6.94 -11.35
CA HIS A 471 4.36 -5.64 -11.10
C HIS A 471 5.89 -5.56 -11.36
N PRO A 472 6.44 -6.22 -12.40
CA PRO A 472 7.90 -6.37 -12.54
C PRO A 472 8.61 -5.03 -12.82
N HIS A 473 7.99 -4.11 -13.55
CA HIS A 473 8.58 -2.82 -13.94
C HIS A 473 8.93 -1.95 -12.73
N THR A 474 8.08 -1.90 -11.71
CA THR A 474 8.38 -1.13 -10.48
C THR A 474 9.30 -1.87 -9.53
N ASN A 475 9.25 -3.22 -9.47
CA ASN A 475 10.29 -3.98 -8.77
C ASN A 475 11.68 -3.65 -9.35
N MET A 476 11.80 -3.64 -10.67
CA MET A 476 13.02 -3.24 -11.38
C MET A 476 13.41 -1.79 -11.07
N ALA A 477 12.47 -0.85 -11.15
CA ALA A 477 12.76 0.56 -10.88
C ALA A 477 13.20 0.83 -9.42
N LYS A 478 12.54 0.21 -8.44
CA LYS A 478 12.93 0.34 -7.03
C LYS A 478 14.27 -0.33 -6.73
N ALA A 479 14.58 -1.44 -7.39
CA ALA A 479 15.89 -2.08 -7.29
C ALA A 479 16.99 -1.19 -7.89
N ALA A 480 16.74 -0.55 -9.03
CA ALA A 480 17.67 0.40 -9.64
C ALA A 480 17.91 1.63 -8.74
N LEU A 481 16.85 2.17 -8.12
CA LEU A 481 16.97 3.27 -7.16
C LEU A 481 17.77 2.86 -5.91
N ASN A 482 17.55 1.64 -5.39
CA ASN A 482 18.35 1.08 -4.30
C ASN A 482 19.82 0.91 -4.70
N MET A 483 20.08 0.42 -5.90
CA MET A 483 21.45 0.27 -6.42
C MET A 483 22.16 1.62 -6.54
N MET A 484 21.45 2.68 -6.97
CA MET A 484 22.00 4.04 -7.00
C MET A 484 22.46 4.50 -5.62
N THR A 485 21.64 4.28 -4.58
CA THR A 485 22.03 4.57 -3.18
C THR A 485 23.27 3.78 -2.79
N ARG A 486 23.25 2.45 -3.00
CA ARG A 486 24.33 1.55 -2.57
C ARG A 486 25.67 1.91 -3.21
N THR A 487 25.65 2.28 -4.49
CA THR A 487 26.86 2.59 -5.25
C THR A 487 27.43 3.96 -4.92
N SER A 488 26.57 4.98 -4.77
CA SER A 488 27.02 6.37 -4.68
C SER A 488 27.32 6.83 -3.25
N ALA A 489 26.70 6.25 -2.23
CA ALA A 489 26.68 6.86 -0.89
C ALA A 489 28.05 6.98 -0.21
N GLN A 490 28.97 6.02 -0.41
CA GLN A 490 30.25 5.99 0.29
C GLN A 490 31.09 7.24 0.00
N SER A 491 31.30 7.57 -1.27
CA SER A 491 32.09 8.76 -1.66
C SER A 491 31.40 10.07 -1.28
N LEU A 492 30.06 10.08 -1.19
CA LEU A 492 29.29 11.23 -0.72
C LEU A 492 29.47 11.46 0.78
N SER A 493 29.59 10.38 1.57
CA SER A 493 29.74 10.46 3.02
C SER A 493 31.06 11.13 3.43
N GLU A 494 32.13 10.95 2.64
CA GLU A 494 33.41 11.63 2.82
C GLU A 494 33.30 13.15 2.70
N ARG A 495 32.30 13.63 1.93
CA ARG A 495 31.94 15.06 1.80
C ARG A 495 30.93 15.52 2.87
N GLY A 496 30.52 14.64 3.77
CA GLY A 496 29.49 14.89 4.77
C GLY A 496 28.07 14.88 4.20
N ILE A 497 27.82 14.15 3.11
CA ILE A 497 26.52 13.99 2.47
C ILE A 497 26.04 12.54 2.63
N PHE A 498 24.89 12.34 3.27
CA PHE A 498 24.39 11.03 3.65
C PHE A 498 23.24 10.61 2.73
N MET A 499 23.50 9.66 1.82
CA MET A 499 22.50 9.12 0.92
C MET A 499 21.99 7.76 1.44
N ASN A 500 20.67 7.60 1.58
CA ASN A 500 20.03 6.35 1.99
C ASN A 500 18.75 6.07 1.21
N SER A 501 18.38 4.80 1.10
CA SER A 501 17.08 4.37 0.61
C SER A 501 16.18 4.01 1.80
N VAL A 502 14.91 4.40 1.76
CA VAL A 502 13.99 4.17 2.88
C VAL A 502 12.71 3.49 2.39
N ASP A 503 12.38 2.34 2.99
CA ASP A 503 11.07 1.70 2.91
C ASP A 503 10.09 2.38 3.87
N THR A 504 9.00 2.88 3.31
CA THR A 504 7.95 3.60 4.05
C THR A 504 7.05 2.70 4.87
N GLY A 505 7.04 1.40 4.58
CA GLY A 505 6.04 0.45 5.05
C GLY A 505 4.72 0.54 4.29
N TRP A 506 3.73 -0.19 4.77
CA TRP A 506 2.47 -0.43 4.04
C TRP A 506 1.38 0.53 4.51
N ILE A 507 1.05 1.52 3.67
CA ILE A 507 0.07 2.57 3.96
C ILE A 507 -1.19 2.53 3.08
N ASN A 508 -1.13 1.85 1.93
CA ASN A 508 -2.25 1.73 0.97
C ASN A 508 -2.30 0.32 0.38
N ASP A 509 -3.50 -0.20 0.16
CA ASP A 509 -3.70 -1.39 -0.68
C ASP A 509 -3.76 -0.99 -2.17
N GLU A 510 -2.74 -1.36 -2.94
CA GLU A 510 -2.60 -1.01 -4.36
C GLU A 510 -3.38 -1.95 -5.29
N ASN A 511 -4.01 -3.01 -4.77
CA ASN A 511 -4.90 -3.84 -5.56
C ASN A 511 -6.08 -3.02 -6.12
N PRO A 512 -6.68 -3.45 -7.25
CA PRO A 512 -7.98 -2.95 -7.70
C PRO A 512 -9.00 -2.90 -6.56
N ARG A 513 -9.81 -1.83 -6.51
CA ARG A 513 -10.66 -1.50 -5.35
C ARG A 513 -11.57 -2.63 -4.92
N GLU A 514 -12.22 -3.31 -5.87
CA GLU A 514 -13.09 -4.45 -5.59
C GLU A 514 -12.34 -5.57 -4.84
N LYS A 515 -11.09 -5.87 -5.25
CA LYS A 515 -10.25 -6.88 -4.62
C LYS A 515 -9.76 -6.44 -3.24
N ALA A 516 -9.40 -5.18 -3.08
CA ALA A 516 -9.02 -4.59 -1.80
C ALA A 516 -10.21 -4.63 -0.80
N ALA A 517 -11.41 -4.26 -1.24
CA ALA A 517 -12.64 -4.32 -0.44
C ALA A 517 -12.99 -5.75 0.01
N LYS A 518 -12.92 -6.73 -0.90
CA LYS A 518 -13.09 -8.16 -0.56
C LYS A 518 -12.05 -8.65 0.44
N THR A 519 -10.80 -8.22 0.30
CA THR A 519 -9.72 -8.59 1.24
C THR A 519 -9.98 -8.02 2.63
N ARG A 520 -10.43 -6.76 2.71
CA ARG A 520 -10.88 -6.13 3.95
C ARG A 520 -12.01 -6.91 4.60
N GLU A 521 -13.07 -7.24 3.86
CA GLU A 521 -14.25 -7.93 4.40
C GLU A 521 -13.93 -9.34 4.90
N ASN A 522 -13.19 -10.12 4.10
CA ASN A 522 -12.90 -11.51 4.42
C ASN A 522 -11.83 -11.66 5.52
N ASN A 523 -10.82 -10.78 5.52
CA ASN A 523 -9.65 -10.91 6.39
C ASN A 523 -9.58 -9.85 7.50
N ASN A 524 -10.55 -8.95 7.58
CA ASN A 524 -10.51 -7.75 8.42
C ASN A 524 -9.23 -6.92 8.20
N PHE A 525 -8.71 -6.93 6.96
CA PHE A 525 -7.45 -6.30 6.63
C PHE A 525 -7.57 -4.78 6.56
N GLN A 526 -6.53 -4.11 7.06
CA GLN A 526 -6.29 -2.69 6.90
C GLN A 526 -4.77 -2.49 6.91
N THR A 527 -4.29 -1.44 6.27
CA THR A 527 -2.87 -1.11 6.28
C THR A 527 -2.37 -0.80 7.70
N PRO A 528 -1.21 -1.33 8.11
CA PRO A 528 -0.73 -1.29 9.50
C PRO A 528 -0.30 0.10 10.01
N ILE A 529 0.06 1.00 9.10
CA ILE A 529 0.56 2.34 9.41
C ILE A 529 -0.06 3.36 8.44
N ASP A 530 0.13 4.65 8.70
CA ASP A 530 -0.37 5.76 7.87
C ASP A 530 0.76 6.62 7.29
N GLU A 531 0.38 7.66 6.55
CA GLU A 531 1.30 8.57 5.88
C GLU A 531 2.16 9.39 6.83
N ILE A 532 1.71 9.61 8.07
CA ILE A 532 2.49 10.34 9.09
C ILE A 532 3.64 9.46 9.58
N ASP A 533 3.37 8.17 9.83
CA ASP A 533 4.42 7.20 10.17
C ASP A 533 5.40 7.01 9.01
N ALA A 534 4.89 6.85 7.79
CA ALA A 534 5.72 6.75 6.59
C ALA A 534 6.65 7.96 6.42
N ALA A 535 6.12 9.18 6.61
CA ALA A 535 6.93 10.40 6.56
C ALA A 535 7.98 10.46 7.69
N ALA A 536 7.64 9.97 8.89
CA ALA A 536 8.59 9.87 9.99
C ALA A 536 9.75 8.91 9.67
N ARG A 537 9.46 7.78 9.01
CA ARG A 537 10.49 6.82 8.55
C ARG A 537 11.44 7.45 7.54
N ILE A 538 10.89 8.15 6.53
CA ILE A 538 11.69 8.85 5.50
C ILE A 538 12.62 9.87 6.15
N LEU A 539 12.11 10.67 7.09
CA LEU A 539 12.84 11.79 7.65
C LEU A 539 13.68 11.42 8.88
N ASP A 540 13.62 10.19 9.40
CA ASP A 540 14.31 9.82 10.64
C ASP A 540 15.81 10.11 10.59
N THR A 541 16.50 9.64 9.54
CA THR A 541 17.95 9.86 9.38
C THR A 541 18.32 11.32 9.23
N VAL A 542 17.46 12.12 8.60
CA VAL A 542 17.64 13.58 8.51
C VAL A 542 17.54 14.19 9.91
N MET A 543 16.49 13.84 10.66
CA MET A 543 16.23 14.40 12.00
C MET A 543 17.31 13.99 13.00
N VAL A 544 17.72 12.72 12.99
CA VAL A 544 18.82 12.20 13.81
C VAL A 544 20.13 12.86 13.39
N GLY A 545 20.45 12.87 12.10
CA GLY A 545 21.73 13.38 11.62
C GLY A 545 21.92 14.88 11.83
N VAL A 546 20.86 15.68 11.73
CA VAL A 546 20.91 17.10 12.11
C VAL A 546 21.10 17.25 13.62
N LYS A 547 20.35 16.50 14.44
CA LYS A 547 20.44 16.57 15.91
C LYS A 547 21.82 16.16 16.42
N GLU A 548 22.38 15.09 15.87
CA GLU A 548 23.67 14.54 16.27
C GLU A 548 24.83 15.30 15.65
N GLY A 549 24.64 15.97 14.52
CA GLY A 549 25.66 16.77 13.84
C GLY A 549 26.55 15.94 12.89
N TRP A 550 25.96 14.95 12.20
CA TRP A 550 26.68 14.06 11.29
C TRP A 550 27.48 14.83 10.24
N GLY A 551 28.76 14.46 10.06
CA GLY A 551 29.66 15.07 9.07
C GLY A 551 30.15 16.48 9.43
N VAL A 552 29.73 17.03 10.56
CA VAL A 552 30.16 18.35 11.08
C VAL A 552 30.82 18.23 12.43
N LYS A 553 30.29 17.42 13.36
CA LYS A 553 30.97 17.11 14.62
C LYS A 553 32.06 16.08 14.39
N GLU A 554 33.23 16.35 14.96
CA GLU A 554 34.38 15.46 14.91
C GLU A 554 34.04 14.09 15.53
N GLY A 555 34.42 13.00 14.85
CA GLY A 555 34.16 11.63 15.27
C GLY A 555 32.70 11.16 15.16
N VAL A 556 31.78 11.98 14.63
CA VAL A 556 30.37 11.58 14.44
C VAL A 556 30.09 11.26 12.98
N GLU A 557 30.14 9.96 12.66
CA GLU A 557 29.72 9.43 11.37
C GLU A 557 28.20 9.21 11.32
N GLY A 558 27.65 9.34 10.12
CA GLY A 558 26.23 9.17 9.86
C GLY A 558 25.93 7.89 9.09
N ILE A 559 24.70 7.40 9.22
CA ILE A 559 24.21 6.27 8.43
C ILE A 559 24.23 6.68 6.95
N GLN A 560 24.90 5.90 6.11
CA GLN A 560 25.01 6.12 4.66
C GLN A 560 24.97 4.79 3.91
N GLY A 561 24.44 4.81 2.69
CA GLY A 561 24.48 3.67 1.79
C GLY A 561 23.67 2.49 2.30
N LYS A 562 22.60 2.74 3.06
CA LYS A 562 21.75 1.71 3.64
C LYS A 562 20.35 1.71 3.02
N PHE A 563 19.73 0.54 3.00
CA PHE A 563 18.28 0.40 2.85
C PHE A 563 17.65 0.30 4.24
N LEU A 564 16.86 1.29 4.61
CA LEU A 564 16.27 1.39 5.93
C LEU A 564 14.81 0.96 5.89
N LYS A 565 14.42 0.10 6.83
CA LYS A 565 13.05 -0.33 7.02
C LYS A 565 12.75 -0.39 8.50
N ASP A 566 11.63 0.19 8.92
CA ASP A 566 11.25 0.25 10.35
C ASP A 566 12.33 0.87 11.25
N TYR A 567 12.97 1.95 10.79
CA TYR A 567 14.05 2.68 11.50
C TYR A 567 15.36 1.90 11.70
N VAL A 568 15.54 0.75 11.06
CA VAL A 568 16.76 -0.06 11.12
C VAL A 568 17.27 -0.42 9.72
N GLU A 569 18.55 -0.78 9.63
CA GLU A 569 19.12 -1.35 8.40
C GLU A 569 18.43 -2.66 8.05
N SER A 570 18.14 -2.81 6.77
CA SER A 570 17.55 -3.99 6.17
C SER A 570 18.45 -4.48 5.03
N GLU A 571 18.37 -5.77 4.75
CA GLU A 571 18.92 -6.35 3.52
C GLU A 571 18.35 -5.65 2.27
N TRP A 572 19.16 -5.64 1.20
CA TRP A 572 18.91 -4.91 -0.04
C TRP A 572 17.77 -5.42 -0.90
#